data_AF-A0A534NT60-F1
#
_entry.id   AF-A0A534NT60-F1
#
_cell.length_a   1.000
_cell.length_b   1.000
_cell.length_c   1.000
_cell.angle_alpha   90.00
_cell.angle_beta   90.00
_cell.angle_gamma   90.00
#
_symmetry.space_group_name_H-M   'P 1'
#
loop_
_entity.id
_entity.type
_entity.pdbx_description
1 polymer ?
#
loop_
_entity_poly.entity_id
_entity_poly.type
_entity_poly.pdbx_seq_one_letter_code
_entity_poly.pdbx_strand_id
1 'polypeptide(L)'
;MKQEPVTVIGVLAPKGQSAYGQDQDDVILMPWTTVVRRLIGSQSDTVGQIMVLARSASQVDQAQSDVTALLSQRHHVQNGATPDFDIRNLAEMQDAAKQSTQTVAVMLGSVALISLIVGAIGIANVMLVSV
;
A
#
# COMPACT_ATOMS: atom_id res chain seq x y z
N MET A 1 30.49 6.11 -0.52
CA MET A 1 29.56 7.05 -1.21
C MET A 1 30.29 8.35 -1.45
N LYS A 2 30.26 8.89 -2.67
CA LYS A 2 30.86 10.20 -2.94
C LYS A 2 30.02 11.29 -2.28
N GLN A 3 30.68 12.25 -1.63
CA GLN A 3 30.04 13.44 -1.08
C GLN A 3 29.89 14.46 -2.20
N GLU A 4 28.70 14.51 -2.81
CA GLU A 4 28.37 15.55 -3.77
C GLU A 4 27.36 16.55 -3.18
N PRO A 5 27.60 17.86 -3.34
CA PRO A 5 26.63 18.87 -2.91
C PRO A 5 25.37 18.77 -3.77
N VAL A 6 24.21 18.71 -3.12
CA VAL A 6 22.89 18.69 -3.77
C VAL A 6 22.04 19.87 -3.28
N THR A 7 21.27 20.46 -4.18
CA THR A 7 20.35 21.55 -3.84
C THR A 7 18.98 20.96 -3.50
N VAL A 8 18.45 21.31 -2.32
CA VAL A 8 17.09 20.95 -1.93
C VAL A 8 16.10 21.85 -2.67
N ILE A 9 15.27 21.26 -3.53
CA ILE A 9 14.26 21.99 -4.32
C ILE A 9 12.88 22.02 -3.66
N GLY A 10 12.67 21.20 -2.63
CA GLY A 10 11.40 21.09 -1.91
C GLY A 10 11.45 20.02 -0.83
N VAL A 11 10.41 20.00 0.01
CA VAL A 11 10.20 19.03 1.08
C VAL A 11 8.86 18.32 0.86
N LEU A 12 8.79 17.04 1.20
CA LEU A 12 7.57 16.26 1.12
C LEU A 12 6.62 16.62 2.27
N ALA A 13 5.32 16.45 2.04
CA ALA A 13 4.34 16.53 3.12
C ALA A 13 4.48 15.31 4.05
N PRO A 14 4.34 15.50 5.37
CA PRO A 14 4.45 14.40 6.32
C PRO A 14 3.35 13.37 6.09
N LYS A 15 3.73 12.09 6.08
CA LYS A 15 2.84 10.94 5.96
C LYS A 15 2.88 10.04 7.19
N GLY A 16 3.94 10.07 7.97
CA GLY A 16 4.16 9.17 9.10
C GLY A 16 4.47 7.73 8.66
N GLN A 17 4.46 6.81 9.63
CA GLN A 17 4.73 5.40 9.36
C GLN A 17 3.66 4.76 8.48
N SER A 18 4.10 3.97 7.51
CA SER A 18 3.23 3.09 6.74
C SER A 18 2.58 2.04 7.65
N ALA A 19 1.51 1.39 7.18
CA ALA A 19 0.85 0.28 7.89
C ALA A 19 1.81 -0.89 8.21
N TYR A 20 3.00 -0.91 7.61
CA TYR A 20 4.07 -1.90 7.83
C TYR A 20 5.22 -1.37 8.71
N GLY A 21 5.04 -0.24 9.39
CA GLY A 21 6.04 0.34 10.30
C GLY A 21 7.21 1.01 9.60
N GLN A 22 7.12 1.21 8.29
CA GLN A 22 8.17 1.86 7.50
C GLN A 22 8.01 3.38 7.58
N ASP A 23 9.06 4.07 8.01
CA ASP A 23 9.08 5.53 8.02
C ASP A 23 9.10 6.07 6.58
N GLN A 24 8.11 6.90 6.24
CA GLN A 24 8.00 7.57 4.94
C GLN A 24 8.41 9.04 4.99
N ASP A 25 8.80 9.54 6.16
CA ASP A 25 9.15 10.94 6.37
C ASP A 25 10.68 11.15 6.29
N ASP A 26 11.47 10.15 6.68
CA ASP A 26 12.94 10.15 6.57
C ASP A 26 13.46 9.61 5.22
N VAL A 27 12.94 10.17 4.11
CA VAL A 27 13.33 9.75 2.75
C VAL A 27 13.83 10.92 1.91
N ILE A 28 14.89 10.68 1.13
CA ILE A 28 15.45 11.65 0.17
C ILE A 28 15.13 11.18 -1.24
N LEU A 29 14.41 12.02 -2.00
CA LEU A 29 14.11 11.77 -3.40
C LEU A 29 15.04 12.59 -4.30
N MET A 30 15.73 11.89 -5.20
CA MET A 30 16.62 12.49 -6.20
C MET A 30 16.36 11.86 -7.58
N PRO A 31 16.59 12.58 -8.68
CA PRO A 31 16.50 12.01 -10.02
C PRO A 31 17.43 10.81 -10.19
N TRP A 32 16.90 9.69 -10.71
CA TRP A 32 17.64 8.45 -10.94
C TRP A 32 18.95 8.69 -11.72
N THR A 33 18.88 9.50 -12.77
CA THR A 33 20.02 9.83 -13.64
C THR A 33 21.16 10.49 -12.87
N THR A 34 20.86 11.33 -11.87
CA THR A 34 21.85 11.96 -10.99
C THR A 34 22.47 10.94 -10.04
N VAL A 35 21.64 10.08 -9.43
CA VAL A 35 22.10 9.08 -8.46
C VAL A 35 23.07 8.08 -9.11
N VAL A 36 22.72 7.53 -10.28
CA VAL A 36 23.56 6.56 -10.99
C VAL A 36 24.88 7.18 -11.43
N ARG A 37 24.82 8.34 -12.11
CA ARG A 37 26.01 8.96 -12.71
C ARG A 37 26.97 9.55 -11.67
N ARG A 38 26.45 10.09 -10.58
CA ARG A 38 27.24 10.89 -9.64
C ARG A 38 27.51 10.22 -8.28
N LEU A 39 26.54 9.47 -7.75
CA LEU A 39 26.66 8.88 -6.40
C LEU A 39 27.15 7.43 -6.42
N ILE A 40 26.55 6.59 -7.28
CA ILE A 40 26.83 5.15 -7.32
C ILE A 40 28.05 4.88 -8.21
N GLY A 41 28.21 5.61 -9.31
CA GLY A 41 29.36 5.47 -10.22
C GLY A 41 29.42 4.11 -10.94
N SER A 42 28.35 3.32 -10.87
CA SER A 42 28.21 2.04 -11.54
C SER A 42 27.55 2.24 -12.90
N GLN A 43 28.08 1.57 -13.94
CA GLN A 43 27.43 1.47 -15.24
C GLN A 43 26.26 0.46 -15.26
N SER A 44 25.86 -0.05 -14.10
CA SER A 44 24.76 -1.01 -14.00
C SER A 44 23.43 -0.27 -13.88
N ASP A 45 22.60 -0.36 -14.92
CA ASP A 45 21.23 0.17 -14.98
C ASP A 45 20.23 -0.67 -14.14
N THR A 46 20.70 -1.29 -13.05
CA THR A 46 19.88 -2.16 -12.21
C THR A 46 18.96 -1.32 -11.32
N VAL A 47 17.66 -1.55 -11.44
CA VAL A 47 16.64 -0.86 -10.65
C VAL A 47 16.12 -1.80 -9.56
N GLY A 48 16.10 -1.34 -8.31
CA GLY A 48 15.63 -2.15 -7.18
C GLY A 48 14.10 -2.21 -7.05
N GLN A 49 13.39 -1.15 -7.46
CA GLN A 49 11.93 -1.09 -7.41
C GLN A 49 11.41 -0.10 -8.46
N ILE A 50 10.33 -0.48 -9.15
CA ILE A 50 9.61 0.37 -10.09
C ILE A 50 8.17 0.52 -9.59
N MET A 51 7.73 1.76 -9.40
CA MET A 51 6.32 2.06 -9.11
C MET A 51 5.60 2.36 -10.42
N VAL A 52 4.53 1.64 -10.69
CA VAL A 52 3.69 1.80 -11.89
C VAL A 52 2.30 2.24 -11.46
N LEU A 53 1.76 3.25 -12.12
CA LEU A 53 0.39 3.73 -11.90
C LEU A 53 -0.49 3.30 -13.07
N ALA A 54 -1.54 2.52 -12.77
CA ALA A 54 -2.56 2.19 -13.75
C ALA A 54 -3.40 3.43 -14.11
N ARG A 55 -3.94 3.49 -15.32
CA ARG A 55 -4.78 4.61 -15.77
C ARG A 55 -6.12 4.70 -15.01
N SER A 56 -6.60 3.58 -14.50
CA SER A 56 -7.83 3.48 -13.72
C SER A 56 -7.80 2.25 -12.80
N ALA A 57 -8.62 2.25 -11.75
CA ALA A 57 -8.70 1.15 -10.79
C ALA A 57 -9.14 -0.18 -11.44
N SER A 58 -10.05 -0.13 -12.41
CA SER A 58 -10.53 -1.32 -13.13
C SER A 58 -9.50 -1.94 -14.08
N GLN A 59 -8.38 -1.24 -14.33
CA GLN A 59 -7.32 -1.70 -15.22
C GLN A 59 -6.08 -2.18 -14.47
N VAL A 60 -6.11 -2.21 -13.13
CA VAL A 60 -4.94 -2.62 -12.33
C VAL A 60 -4.56 -4.07 -12.63
N ASP A 61 -5.53 -4.99 -12.65
CA ASP A 61 -5.28 -6.42 -12.90
C ASP A 61 -4.74 -6.65 -14.32
N GLN A 62 -5.32 -5.96 -15.31
CA GLN A 62 -4.84 -6.01 -16.69
C GLN A 62 -3.42 -5.43 -16.79
N ALA A 63 -3.16 -4.28 -16.17
CA ALA A 63 -1.85 -3.65 -16.16
C ALA A 63 -0.80 -4.54 -15.48
N GLN A 64 -1.17 -5.24 -14.40
CA GLN A 64 -0.30 -6.21 -13.75
C GLN A 64 0.05 -7.37 -14.69
N SER A 65 -0.93 -7.92 -15.40
CA SER A 65 -0.71 -8.98 -16.39
C SER A 65 0.21 -8.50 -17.54
N ASP A 66 -0.06 -7.32 -18.09
CA ASP A 66 0.71 -6.74 -19.18
C ASP A 66 2.16 -6.44 -18.76
N VAL A 67 2.36 -5.90 -17.56
CA VAL A 67 3.70 -5.65 -17.00
C VAL A 67 4.43 -6.96 -16.74
N THR A 68 3.75 -7.97 -16.21
CA THR A 68 4.33 -9.31 -16.00
C THR A 68 4.78 -9.92 -17.32
N ALA A 69 3.96 -9.87 -18.37
CA ALA A 69 4.29 -10.38 -19.69
C ALA A 69 5.48 -9.63 -20.29
N LEU A 70 5.48 -8.29 -20.19
CA LEU A 70 6.56 -7.45 -20.72
C LEU A 70 7.90 -7.70 -20.00
N LEU A 71 7.88 -7.81 -18.66
CA LEU A 71 9.09 -8.10 -17.89
C LEU A 71 9.58 -9.52 -18.15
N SER A 72 8.69 -10.51 -18.20
CA SER A 72 9.05 -11.89 -18.55
C SER A 72 9.75 -11.97 -19.91
N GLN A 73 9.22 -11.23 -20.90
CA GLN A 73 9.82 -11.15 -22.23
C GLN A 73 11.20 -10.47 -22.20
N ARG A 74 11.35 -9.33 -21.51
CA ARG A 74 12.62 -8.59 -21.44
C ARG A 74 13.71 -9.32 -20.65
N HIS A 75 13.33 -10.02 -19.60
CA HIS A 75 14.21 -10.80 -18.75
C HIS A 75 14.46 -12.22 -19.29
N HIS A 76 13.90 -12.56 -20.46
CA HIS A 76 14.06 -13.86 -21.11
C HIS A 76 13.74 -15.05 -20.19
N VAL A 77 12.71 -14.90 -19.35
CA VAL A 77 12.31 -15.94 -18.40
C VAL A 77 11.77 -17.14 -19.19
N GLN A 78 12.53 -18.22 -19.23
CA GLN A 78 12.13 -19.47 -19.89
C GLN A 78 11.03 -20.17 -19.09
N ASN A 79 10.19 -20.96 -19.78
CA ASN A 79 9.14 -21.75 -19.14
C ASN A 79 9.74 -22.66 -18.04
N GLY A 80 9.46 -22.35 -16.78
CA GLY A 80 9.95 -23.09 -15.61
C GLY A 80 11.09 -22.42 -14.83
N ALA A 81 11.66 -21.31 -15.32
CA ALA A 81 12.62 -20.52 -14.57
C ALA A 81 11.92 -19.60 -13.55
N THR A 82 12.54 -19.41 -12.38
CA THR A 82 12.05 -18.47 -11.37
C THR A 82 12.30 -17.04 -11.86
N PRO A 83 11.26 -16.17 -11.94
CA PRO A 83 11.45 -14.77 -12.30
C PRO A 83 12.37 -14.06 -11.30
N ASP A 84 13.18 -13.11 -11.79
CA ASP A 84 14.04 -12.24 -10.99
C ASP A 84 13.31 -10.97 -10.48
N PHE A 85 12.00 -10.86 -10.73
CA PHE A 85 11.15 -9.75 -10.31
C PHE A 85 9.91 -10.24 -9.56
N ASP A 86 9.41 -9.40 -8.66
CA ASP A 86 8.16 -9.58 -7.92
C ASP A 86 7.25 -8.39 -8.22
N ILE A 87 5.98 -8.66 -8.54
CA ILE A 87 4.99 -7.61 -8.84
C ILE A 87 3.93 -7.63 -7.74
N ARG A 88 3.81 -6.50 -7.05
CA ARG A 88 2.87 -6.34 -5.94
C ARG A 88 1.75 -5.39 -6.30
N ASN A 89 0.52 -5.88 -6.19
CA ASN A 89 -0.67 -5.07 -6.37
C ASN A 89 -1.05 -4.38 -5.05
N LEU A 90 -0.71 -3.09 -4.94
CA LEU A 90 -1.08 -2.31 -3.75
C LEU A 90 -2.60 -2.07 -3.64
N ALA A 91 -3.36 -2.15 -4.74
CA ALA A 91 -4.80 -1.97 -4.71
C ALA A 91 -5.50 -3.17 -4.05
N GLU A 92 -5.11 -4.40 -4.41
CA GLU A 92 -5.61 -5.62 -3.76
C GLU A 92 -5.33 -5.61 -2.25
N MET A 93 -4.14 -5.19 -1.84
CA MET A 93 -3.80 -5.09 -0.42
C MET A 93 -4.67 -4.07 0.32
N GLN A 94 -4.94 -2.92 -0.31
CA GLN A 94 -5.84 -1.92 0.25
C GLN A 94 -7.27 -2.43 0.34
N ASP A 95 -7.76 -3.13 -0.68
CA ASP A 95 -9.14 -3.61 -0.70
C ASP A 95 -9.36 -4.76 0.28
N ALA A 96 -8.38 -5.66 0.43
CA ALA A 96 -8.39 -6.68 1.48
C ALA A 96 -8.41 -6.06 2.90
N ALA A 97 -7.62 -5.01 3.13
CA ALA A 97 -7.60 -4.30 4.41
C ALA A 97 -8.93 -3.57 4.69
N LYS A 98 -9.52 -2.92 3.67
CA LYS A 98 -10.85 -2.29 3.77
C LYS A 98 -11.93 -3.33 4.07
N GLN A 99 -11.93 -4.45 3.37
CA GLN A 99 -12.92 -5.52 3.57
C GLN A 99 -12.84 -6.11 4.98
N SER A 100 -11.63 -6.34 5.48
CA SER A 100 -11.42 -6.81 6.87
C SER A 100 -11.97 -5.80 7.88
N THR A 101 -11.63 -4.52 7.71
CA THR A 101 -12.10 -3.44 8.58
C THR A 101 -13.63 -3.32 8.54
N GLN A 102 -14.23 -3.42 7.36
CA GLN A 102 -15.68 -3.38 7.20
C GLN A 102 -16.35 -4.57 7.89
N THR A 103 -15.76 -5.76 7.81
CA THR A 103 -16.29 -6.96 8.48
C THR A 103 -16.30 -6.78 9.99
N VAL A 104 -15.19 -6.30 10.56
CA VAL A 104 -15.09 -5.99 11.99
C VAL A 104 -16.08 -4.89 12.39
N ALA A 105 -16.21 -3.84 11.57
CA ALA A 105 -17.15 -2.74 11.83
C ALA A 105 -18.60 -3.23 11.83
N VAL A 106 -18.99 -4.11 10.89
CA VAL A 106 -20.32 -4.71 10.86
C VAL A 106 -20.56 -5.58 12.09
N MET A 107 -19.60 -6.41 12.50
CA MET A 107 -19.71 -7.21 13.72
C MET A 107 -19.91 -6.34 14.97
N LEU A 108 -19.07 -5.31 15.14
CA LEU A 108 -19.19 -4.38 16.27
C LEU A 108 -20.50 -3.59 16.24
N GLY A 109 -20.93 -3.14 15.06
CA GLY A 109 -22.21 -2.48 14.86
C GLY A 109 -23.40 -3.36 15.22
N SER A 110 -23.33 -4.66 14.88
CA SER A 110 -24.34 -5.66 15.23
C SER A 110 -24.46 -5.84 16.73
N VAL A 111 -23.33 -6.00 17.43
CA VAL A 111 -23.28 -6.14 18.89
C VAL A 111 -23.77 -4.88 19.58
N ALA A 112 -23.38 -3.69 19.08
CA ALA A 112 -23.84 -2.41 19.60
C ALA A 112 -25.37 -2.25 19.45
N LEU A 113 -25.92 -2.65 18.31
CA LEU A 113 -27.37 -2.62 18.06
C LEU A 113 -28.14 -3.53 19.04
N ILE A 114 -27.68 -4.77 19.23
CA ILE A 114 -28.30 -5.70 20.17
C ILE A 114 -28.23 -5.15 21.60
N SER A 115 -27.08 -4.62 22.00
CA SER A 115 -26.87 -4.02 23.33
C SER A 115 -27.78 -2.82 23.57
N LEU A 116 -28.00 -1.99 22.54
CA LEU A 116 -28.93 -0.87 22.59
C LEU A 116 -30.37 -1.33 22.82
N ILE A 117 -30.81 -2.37 22.12
CA ILE A 117 -32.17 -2.93 22.26
C ILE A 117 -32.36 -3.53 23.66
N VAL A 118 -31.40 -4.33 24.14
CA VAL A 118 -31.48 -4.95 25.47
C VAL A 118 -31.48 -3.87 26.56
N GLY A 119 -30.65 -2.84 26.42
CA GLY A 119 -30.65 -1.70 27.33
C GLY A 119 -32.01 -0.97 27.35
N ALA A 120 -32.61 -0.75 26.18
CA ALA A 120 -33.93 -0.10 26.07
C ALA A 120 -35.04 -0.92 26.75
N ILE A 121 -35.06 -2.24 26.55
CA ILE A 121 -36.02 -3.14 27.21
C ILE A 121 -35.81 -3.13 28.73
N GLY A 122 -34.54 -3.13 29.18
CA GLY A 122 -34.21 -3.08 30.60
C GLY A 122 -34.75 -1.83 31.30
N ILE A 123 -34.56 -0.65 30.69
CA ILE A 123 -35.09 0.62 31.21
C ILE A 123 -36.62 0.60 31.25
N ALA A 124 -37.27 0.09 30.19
CA ALA A 124 -38.72 -0.03 30.14
C ALA A 124 -39.26 -0.92 31.27
N ASN A 125 -38.57 -2.03 31.58
CA ASN A 125 -38.99 -2.95 32.63
C ASN A 125 -38.83 -2.34 34.04
N VAL A 126 -37.74 -1.60 34.29
CA VAL A 126 -37.56 -0.87 35.55
C VAL A 126 -38.67 0.18 35.73
N MET A 127 -39.04 0.89 34.66
CA MET A 127 -40.17 1.84 34.69
C MET A 127 -41.49 1.14 35.05
N LEU A 128 -41.80 0.00 34.43
CA LEU A 128 -43.04 -0.76 34.68
C LEU A 128 -43.17 -1.32 36.11
N VAL A 129 -42.05 -1.71 36.73
CA VAL A 129 -42.04 -2.28 38.09
C VAL A 129 -42.07 -1.21 39.19
N SER A 130 -41.73 0.05 38.87
CA SER A 130 -41.63 1.13 39.86
C SER A 130 -42.95 1.84 40.21
N VAL A 131 -44.09 1.28 39.76
CA VAL A 131 -45.46 1.78 40.03
C VAL A 131 -46.17 0.83 40.99
#